data_AF-I3EIV6-F1
#
_entry.id   AF-I3EIV6-F1
#
_cell.length_a   1.000
_cell.length_b   1.000
_cell.length_c   1.000
_cell.angle_alpha   90.00
_cell.angle_beta   90.00
_cell.angle_gamma   90.00
#
_symmetry.space_group_name_H-M   'P 1'
#
loop_
_entity.id
_entity.type
_entity.pdbx_description
1 polymer ?
#
loop_
_entity_poly.entity_id
_entity_poly.type
_entity_poly.pdbx_seq_one_letter_code
_entity_poly.pdbx_strand_id
1 'polypeptide(L)'
;MARRDNKLVIKFGQVTPSYAKLVQECRSYFEPGVGKNLKEEKKWKIKDYIQLAKHFSASHLWVFSQSEEHNNLKIVSLLEEAGKTFYFKVNKYKFGLEMFQKSHGIGTRMNGYFVIPINIDKSDPIIDLVDEIKNNSKVSHLTSRAIVIKKLYDDNYLFTNYMIKKEEKPGAANQVKVTLVEIGPAMSLELQKIEKGICSGDVVYHRYIHKTPEELRERAKILKKRAEEKLQRKAQQEENVRRKKEKNARRPLVSENKENSETEETATEDETE
;
A
#
# COMPACT_ATOMS: atom_id res chain seq x y z
N MET A 1 20.64 2.57 0.09
CA MET A 1 19.32 3.13 0.44
C MET A 1 18.91 2.56 1.78
N ALA A 2 18.37 3.35 2.70
CA ALA A 2 17.97 2.85 4.02
C ALA A 2 16.81 1.85 3.90
N ARG A 3 16.98 0.68 4.50
CA ARG A 3 16.02 -0.43 4.49
C ARG A 3 14.74 -0.03 5.22
N ARG A 4 13.58 -0.30 4.62
CA ARG A 4 12.25 0.06 5.17
C ARG A 4 11.42 -1.20 5.41
N ASP A 5 11.49 -1.73 6.61
CA ASP A 5 10.80 -2.98 6.93
C ASP A 5 9.27 -2.77 7.14
N ASN A 6 8.87 -1.54 7.47
CA ASN A 6 7.49 -1.18 7.73
C ASN A 6 6.60 -1.31 6.49
N LYS A 7 5.35 -1.66 6.71
CA LYS A 7 4.32 -1.73 5.67
C LYS A 7 3.09 -0.99 6.16
N LEU A 8 2.27 -0.54 5.22
CA LEU A 8 0.94 -0.02 5.55
C LEU A 8 -0.09 -0.93 4.88
N VAL A 9 -1.02 -1.45 5.67
CA VAL A 9 -2.06 -2.37 5.18
C VAL A 9 -3.40 -1.75 5.50
N ILE A 10 -4.18 -1.42 4.47
CA ILE A 10 -5.46 -0.72 4.61
C ILE A 10 -6.57 -1.40 3.82
N LYS A 11 -7.80 -1.25 4.29
CA LYS A 11 -8.99 -1.39 3.45
C LYS A 11 -9.39 -0.03 2.87
N PHE A 12 -9.87 -0.01 1.63
CA PHE A 12 -10.29 1.20 0.95
C PHE A 12 -11.70 1.04 0.40
N GLY A 13 -12.56 2.02 0.72
CA GLY A 13 -13.98 1.98 0.37
C GLY A 13 -14.79 1.01 1.23
N GLN A 14 -15.97 0.64 0.72
CA GLN A 14 -16.78 -0.39 1.35
C GLN A 14 -16.25 -1.77 0.99
N VAL A 15 -16.05 -2.60 2.00
CA VAL A 15 -15.60 -3.99 1.84
C VAL A 15 -16.47 -4.89 2.71
N THR A 16 -16.69 -6.12 2.26
CA THR A 16 -17.42 -7.12 3.03
C THR A 16 -16.73 -7.40 4.39
N PRO A 17 -17.49 -7.78 5.44
CA PRO A 17 -16.90 -8.11 6.74
C PRO A 17 -15.82 -9.19 6.67
N SER A 18 -16.02 -10.18 5.79
CA SER A 18 -15.04 -11.24 5.53
C SER A 18 -13.72 -10.67 4.97
N TYR A 19 -13.79 -9.79 3.98
CA TYR A 19 -12.58 -9.18 3.43
C TYR A 19 -11.92 -8.20 4.41
N ALA A 20 -12.70 -7.51 5.26
CA ALA A 20 -12.16 -6.74 6.37
C ALA A 20 -11.43 -7.61 7.41
N LYS A 21 -11.93 -8.83 7.71
CA LYS A 21 -11.23 -9.80 8.57
C LYS A 21 -9.88 -10.19 7.97
N LEU A 22 -9.82 -10.39 6.65
CA LEU A 22 -8.59 -10.74 5.94
C LEU A 22 -7.52 -9.64 6.11
N VAL A 23 -7.93 -8.37 6.02
CA VAL A 23 -7.05 -7.21 6.27
C VAL A 23 -6.48 -7.24 7.69
N GLN A 24 -7.29 -7.56 8.70
CA GLN A 24 -6.82 -7.66 10.09
C GLN A 24 -5.83 -8.81 10.30
N GLU A 25 -6.02 -9.94 9.62
CA GLU A 25 -5.07 -11.05 9.68
C GLU A 25 -3.76 -10.72 8.97
N CYS A 26 -3.81 -10.08 7.80
CA CYS A 26 -2.62 -9.56 7.12
C CYS A 26 -1.84 -8.61 8.04
N ARG A 27 -2.53 -7.68 8.73
CA ARG A 27 -1.87 -6.77 9.68
C ARG A 27 -1.19 -7.52 10.82
N SER A 28 -1.90 -8.46 11.43
CA SER A 28 -1.37 -9.29 12.52
C SER A 28 -0.16 -10.11 12.06
N TYR A 29 -0.20 -10.63 10.83
CA TYR A 29 0.92 -11.36 10.24
C TYR A 29 2.14 -10.48 10.00
N PHE A 30 1.98 -9.20 9.66
CA PHE A 30 3.09 -8.29 9.40
C PHE A 30 3.59 -7.51 10.64
N GLU A 31 3.04 -7.76 11.83
CA GLU A 31 3.55 -7.17 13.08
C GLU A 31 5.03 -7.55 13.33
N PRO A 32 5.84 -6.68 13.93
CA PRO A 32 5.52 -5.32 14.41
C PRO A 32 5.56 -4.24 13.33
N GLY A 33 5.90 -4.56 12.08
CA GLY A 33 6.11 -3.58 11.00
C GLY A 33 4.83 -2.96 10.43
N VAL A 34 3.65 -3.31 10.96
CA VAL A 34 2.35 -2.80 10.55
C VAL A 34 1.52 -2.49 11.80
N GLY A 35 0.82 -1.35 11.80
CA GLY A 35 -0.15 -1.03 12.85
C GLY A 35 -1.40 -1.89 12.74
N LYS A 36 -1.59 -2.82 13.68
CA LYS A 36 -2.79 -3.67 13.78
C LYS A 36 -4.08 -2.86 13.89
N ASN A 37 -4.09 -1.90 14.81
CA ASN A 37 -5.26 -1.08 15.13
C ASN A 37 -5.39 0.18 14.27
N LEU A 38 -4.73 0.22 13.11
CA LEU A 38 -4.89 1.33 12.17
C LEU A 38 -6.36 1.47 11.78
N LYS A 39 -6.94 2.66 11.97
CA LYS A 39 -8.30 2.97 11.56
C LYS A 39 -8.28 3.75 10.26
N GLU A 40 -8.97 3.24 9.25
CA GLU A 40 -9.11 3.92 7.96
C GLU A 40 -10.20 4.98 8.02
N GLU A 41 -9.86 6.17 7.53
CA GLU A 41 -10.77 7.29 7.39
C GLU A 41 -11.57 7.19 6.08
N LYS A 42 -12.88 7.36 6.16
CA LYS A 42 -13.80 7.28 5.01
C LYS A 42 -13.58 8.41 4.00
N LYS A 43 -13.14 9.58 4.47
CA LYS A 43 -12.94 10.77 3.63
C LYS A 43 -11.60 10.77 2.88
N TRP A 44 -10.64 9.97 3.35
CA TRP A 44 -9.28 9.99 2.82
C TRP A 44 -9.20 9.34 1.44
N LYS A 45 -8.39 9.93 0.57
CA LYS A 45 -8.04 9.39 -0.74
C LYS A 45 -6.81 8.50 -0.59
N ILE A 46 -6.57 7.65 -1.60
CA ILE A 46 -5.36 6.79 -1.65
C ILE A 46 -4.08 7.63 -1.51
N LYS A 47 -4.07 8.86 -2.03
CA LYS A 47 -2.94 9.80 -1.93
C LYS A 47 -2.58 10.14 -0.48
N ASP A 48 -3.56 10.26 0.40
CA ASP A 48 -3.36 10.60 1.80
C ASP A 48 -2.68 9.42 2.53
N TYR A 49 -3.12 8.19 2.23
CA TYR A 49 -2.48 6.98 2.74
C TYR A 49 -1.06 6.76 2.20
N ILE A 50 -0.79 7.15 0.95
CA ILE A 50 0.58 7.14 0.41
C ILE A 50 1.46 8.10 1.20
N GLN A 51 0.97 9.31 1.50
CA GLN A 51 1.72 10.29 2.29
C GLN A 51 1.95 9.77 3.72
N LEU A 52 0.93 9.16 4.33
CA LEU A 52 1.05 8.50 5.64
C LEU A 52 2.10 7.39 5.63
N ALA A 53 2.05 6.51 4.62
CA ALA A 53 2.99 5.40 4.47
C ALA A 53 4.44 5.92 4.31
N LYS A 54 4.64 6.99 3.54
CA LYS A 54 5.94 7.64 3.40
C LYS A 54 6.44 8.24 4.72
N HIS A 55 5.56 8.88 5.49
CA HIS A 55 5.89 9.44 6.80
C HIS A 55 6.38 8.35 7.77
N PHE A 56 5.74 7.18 7.79
CA PHE A 56 6.17 6.03 8.59
C PHE A 56 7.31 5.20 7.98
N SER A 57 7.94 5.69 6.90
CA SER A 57 9.01 4.99 6.19
C SER A 57 8.60 3.56 5.81
N ALA A 58 7.36 3.37 5.34
CA ALA A 58 6.91 2.09 4.82
C ALA A 58 7.56 1.79 3.46
N SER A 59 7.90 0.53 3.22
CA SER A 59 8.33 0.05 1.90
C SER A 59 7.16 -0.15 0.96
N HIS A 60 6.05 -0.70 1.47
CA HIS A 60 4.89 -1.04 0.66
C HIS A 60 3.60 -0.54 1.30
N LEU A 61 2.67 -0.10 0.46
CA LEU A 61 1.28 0.13 0.82
C LEU A 61 0.40 -0.95 0.16
N TRP A 62 -0.24 -1.76 0.98
CA TRP A 62 -1.19 -2.80 0.59
C TRP A 62 -2.60 -2.25 0.76
N VAL A 63 -3.34 -2.15 -0.34
CA VAL A 63 -4.68 -1.59 -0.39
C VAL A 63 -5.64 -2.67 -0.82
N PHE A 64 -6.50 -3.08 0.11
CA PHE A 64 -7.58 -4.02 -0.12
C PHE A 64 -8.84 -3.24 -0.43
N SER A 65 -9.42 -3.43 -1.62
CA SER A 65 -10.68 -2.80 -2.02
C SER A 65 -11.60 -3.83 -2.65
N GLN A 66 -12.89 -3.50 -2.76
CA GLN A 66 -13.88 -4.37 -3.37
C GLN A 66 -14.66 -3.59 -4.42
N SER A 67 -14.79 -4.16 -5.62
CA SER A 67 -15.73 -3.70 -6.65
C SER A 67 -16.99 -4.56 -6.59
N GLU A 68 -17.97 -4.25 -7.43
CA GLU A 68 -19.20 -5.06 -7.55
C GLU A 68 -18.91 -6.50 -7.98
N GLU A 69 -17.89 -6.69 -8.83
CA GLU A 69 -17.58 -7.98 -9.43
C GLU A 69 -16.52 -8.78 -8.67
N HIS A 70 -15.55 -8.12 -8.01
CA HIS A 70 -14.39 -8.83 -7.46
C HIS A 70 -13.68 -8.09 -6.32
N ASN A 71 -12.97 -8.88 -5.52
CA ASN A 71 -12.04 -8.37 -4.51
C ASN A 71 -10.73 -7.98 -5.18
N ASN A 72 -10.18 -6.84 -4.78
CA ASN A 72 -8.99 -6.22 -5.36
C ASN A 72 -7.92 -6.06 -4.29
N LEU A 73 -6.68 -6.34 -4.68
CA LEU A 73 -5.49 -6.04 -3.90
C LEU A 73 -4.55 -5.20 -4.76
N LYS A 74 -4.23 -4.00 -4.29
CA LYS A 74 -3.22 -3.15 -4.88
C LYS A 74 -2.01 -3.10 -3.97
N ILE A 75 -0.82 -3.36 -4.51
CA ILE A 75 0.44 -3.24 -3.78
C ILE A 75 1.25 -2.12 -4.42
N VAL A 76 1.51 -1.07 -3.66
CA VAL A 76 2.27 0.10 -4.09
C VAL A 76 3.65 0.03 -3.46
N SER A 77 4.68 -0.05 -4.30
CA SER A 77 6.08 0.11 -3.90
C SER A 77 6.36 1.60 -3.63
N LEU A 78 6.96 1.89 -2.48
CA LEU A 78 7.27 3.24 -1.99
C LEU A 78 8.77 3.47 -1.83
N LEU A 79 9.60 2.50 -2.19
CA LEU A 79 11.05 2.58 -2.02
C LEU A 79 11.73 3.46 -3.06
N GLU A 80 11.28 3.40 -4.31
CA GLU A 80 11.90 4.12 -5.42
C GLU A 80 11.15 5.42 -5.75
N GLU A 81 11.86 6.43 -6.27
CA GLU A 81 11.24 7.63 -6.84
C GLU A 81 10.28 7.30 -8.01
N ALA A 82 10.47 6.13 -8.63
CA ALA A 82 9.64 5.57 -9.69
C ALA A 82 8.87 4.29 -9.27
N GLY A 83 8.59 4.11 -7.96
CA GLY A 83 8.01 2.89 -7.39
C GLY A 83 6.83 2.34 -8.17
N LYS A 84 6.69 1.01 -8.30
CA LYS A 84 5.67 0.36 -9.12
C LYS A 84 4.38 0.12 -8.35
N THR A 85 3.26 0.11 -9.05
CA THR A 85 1.95 -0.26 -8.51
C THR A 85 1.47 -1.54 -9.18
N PHE A 86 1.30 -2.59 -8.38
CA PHE A 86 0.80 -3.88 -8.81
C PHE A 86 -0.68 -3.98 -8.49
N TYR A 87 -1.48 -4.43 -9.46
CA TYR A 87 -2.91 -4.61 -9.32
C TYR A 87 -3.24 -6.09 -9.46
N PHE A 88 -3.81 -6.66 -8.40
CA PHE A 88 -4.24 -8.04 -8.34
C PHE A 88 -5.74 -8.12 -8.14
N LYS A 89 -6.37 -9.07 -8.82
CA LYS A 89 -7.69 -9.59 -8.47
C LYS A 89 -7.49 -10.71 -7.46
N VAL A 90 -8.23 -10.69 -6.35
CA VAL A 90 -8.20 -11.74 -5.34
C VAL A 90 -9.26 -12.78 -5.67
N ASN A 91 -8.83 -13.93 -6.18
CA ASN A 91 -9.72 -14.99 -6.65
C ASN A 91 -10.25 -15.83 -5.49
N LYS A 92 -9.38 -16.24 -4.57
CA LYS A 92 -9.75 -17.01 -3.37
C LYS A 92 -8.88 -16.56 -2.20
N TYR A 93 -9.43 -16.58 -1.00
CA TYR A 93 -8.64 -16.34 0.22
C TYR A 93 -9.09 -17.28 1.34
N LYS A 94 -8.17 -17.54 2.26
CA LYS A 94 -8.40 -18.34 3.47
C LYS A 94 -7.84 -17.60 4.67
N PHE A 95 -8.58 -17.72 5.77
CA PHE A 95 -8.18 -17.21 7.06
C PHE A 95 -7.18 -18.15 7.74
N GLY A 96 -6.38 -17.56 8.61
CA GLY A 96 -5.46 -18.27 9.47
C GLY A 96 -6.13 -19.12 10.55
N LEU A 97 -5.38 -20.07 11.08
CA LEU A 97 -5.80 -20.85 12.24
C LEU A 97 -5.77 -19.96 13.50
N GLU A 98 -6.96 -19.58 13.99
CA GLU A 98 -7.13 -18.68 15.15
C GLU A 98 -6.36 -19.14 16.41
N MET A 99 -6.16 -20.45 16.60
CA MET A 99 -5.43 -21.00 17.76
C MET A 99 -3.93 -20.63 17.78
N PHE A 100 -3.29 -20.46 16.62
CA PHE A 100 -1.88 -20.09 16.57
C PHE A 100 -1.67 -18.60 16.88
N GLN A 101 -2.64 -17.75 16.52
CA GLN A 101 -2.61 -16.30 16.78
C GLN A 101 -2.60 -15.96 18.28
N LYS A 102 -3.30 -16.76 19.10
CA LYS A 102 -3.44 -16.54 20.56
C LYS A 102 -2.35 -17.21 21.40
N SER A 103 -1.87 -18.39 21.00
CA SER A 103 -0.98 -19.23 21.83
C SER A 103 0.50 -18.81 21.82
N HIS A 104 0.98 -18.15 20.77
CA HIS A 104 2.42 -17.92 20.57
C HIS A 104 2.89 -16.45 20.69
N GLY A 105 2.04 -15.53 21.17
CA GLY A 105 2.46 -14.14 21.36
C GLY A 105 3.11 -13.53 20.11
N ILE A 106 2.49 -13.76 18.93
CA ILE A 106 3.02 -13.42 17.59
C ILE A 106 3.40 -11.93 17.45
N GLY A 107 2.99 -11.07 18.38
CA GLY A 107 3.33 -9.65 18.40
C GLY A 107 4.61 -9.24 19.17
N THR A 108 5.18 -10.06 20.06
CA THR A 108 6.18 -9.54 21.03
C THR A 108 7.64 -9.93 20.79
N ARG A 109 7.97 -10.96 20.00
CA ARG A 109 9.38 -11.42 19.84
C ARG A 109 9.85 -11.80 18.43
N MET A 110 9.01 -11.75 17.39
CA MET A 110 9.34 -12.34 16.09
C MET A 110 9.78 -11.29 15.07
N ASN A 111 11.09 -11.05 14.96
CA ASN A 111 11.66 -10.06 14.06
C ASN A 111 11.74 -10.58 12.61
N GLY A 112 10.66 -10.36 11.85
CA GLY A 112 10.55 -10.52 10.40
C GLY A 112 10.11 -11.89 9.89
N TYR A 113 10.28 -12.11 8.58
CA TYR A 113 9.80 -13.27 7.84
C TYR A 113 10.69 -13.55 6.62
N PHE A 114 10.78 -14.82 6.21
CA PHE A 114 11.41 -15.23 4.96
C PHE A 114 10.44 -15.04 3.79
N VAL A 115 10.96 -14.75 2.60
CA VAL A 115 10.19 -14.80 1.35
C VAL A 115 10.76 -15.91 0.49
N ILE A 116 9.90 -16.86 0.12
CA ILE A 116 10.27 -18.05 -0.65
C ILE A 116 9.50 -18.00 -1.98
N PRO A 117 10.13 -17.56 -3.07
CA PRO A 117 9.55 -17.69 -4.41
C PRO A 117 9.59 -19.15 -4.87
N ILE A 118 8.50 -19.62 -5.48
CA ILE A 118 8.40 -20.94 -6.12
C ILE A 118 7.86 -20.75 -7.53
N ASN A 119 8.57 -21.28 -8.53
CA ASN A 119 8.24 -21.15 -9.96
C ASN A 119 8.17 -19.69 -10.46
N ILE A 120 8.97 -18.79 -9.90
CA ILE A 120 9.04 -17.38 -10.32
C ILE A 120 10.43 -17.13 -10.89
N ASP A 121 10.47 -16.99 -12.22
CA ASP A 121 11.70 -16.74 -12.96
C ASP A 121 12.02 -15.25 -13.02
N LYS A 122 13.23 -14.91 -13.45
CA LYS A 122 13.66 -13.50 -13.61
C LYS A 122 12.87 -12.72 -14.67
N SER A 123 12.19 -13.41 -15.58
CA SER A 123 11.32 -12.80 -16.59
C SER A 123 9.89 -12.61 -16.09
N ASP A 124 9.56 -13.07 -14.88
CA ASP A 124 8.21 -13.00 -14.36
C ASP A 124 7.81 -11.55 -14.02
N PRO A 125 6.61 -11.09 -14.41
CA PRO A 125 6.18 -9.71 -14.15
C PRO A 125 6.25 -9.25 -12.68
N ILE A 126 6.12 -10.17 -11.71
CA ILE A 126 6.14 -9.82 -10.28
C ILE A 126 7.52 -9.97 -9.63
N ILE A 127 8.57 -10.35 -10.37
CA ILE A 127 9.89 -10.61 -9.77
C ILE A 127 10.40 -9.43 -8.95
N ASP A 128 10.23 -8.21 -9.48
CA ASP A 128 10.66 -6.98 -8.80
C ASP A 128 9.93 -6.80 -7.46
N LEU A 129 8.63 -7.11 -7.41
CA LEU A 129 7.86 -7.06 -6.16
C LEU A 129 8.37 -8.10 -5.17
N VAL A 130 8.62 -9.32 -5.63
CA VAL A 130 9.09 -10.42 -4.78
C VAL A 130 10.46 -10.10 -4.19
N ASP A 131 11.38 -9.60 -5.01
CA ASP A 131 12.71 -9.19 -4.57
C ASP A 131 12.63 -7.98 -3.63
N GLU A 132 11.73 -7.02 -3.89
CA GLU A 132 11.51 -5.90 -3.00
C GLU A 132 11.01 -6.34 -1.62
N ILE A 133 10.01 -7.21 -1.56
CA ILE A 133 9.51 -7.75 -0.29
C ILE A 133 10.64 -8.52 0.41
N LYS A 134 11.38 -9.37 -0.30
CA LYS A 134 12.48 -10.17 0.26
C LYS A 134 13.58 -9.29 0.87
N ASN A 135 14.04 -8.28 0.13
CA ASN A 135 15.14 -7.41 0.56
C ASN A 135 14.75 -6.50 1.75
N ASN A 136 13.46 -6.22 1.93
CA ASN A 136 12.93 -5.40 3.03
C ASN A 136 12.27 -6.23 4.15
N SER A 137 12.70 -7.50 4.33
CA SER A 137 12.20 -8.39 5.40
C SER A 137 13.32 -8.82 6.34
N LYS A 138 13.22 -8.49 7.64
CA LYS A 138 14.32 -8.72 8.59
C LYS A 138 14.48 -10.22 8.81
N VAL A 139 15.66 -10.75 8.55
CA VAL A 139 15.94 -12.17 8.73
C VAL A 139 17.06 -12.32 9.76
N SER A 140 16.80 -13.15 10.77
CA SER A 140 17.73 -13.50 11.83
C SER A 140 17.56 -14.97 12.20
N HIS A 141 18.43 -15.50 13.07
CA HIS A 141 18.32 -16.87 13.58
C HIS A 141 16.98 -17.15 14.30
N LEU A 142 16.31 -16.12 14.81
CA LEU A 142 15.00 -16.17 15.49
C LEU A 142 13.81 -16.05 14.54
N THR A 143 14.04 -15.80 13.24
CA THR A 143 12.96 -15.64 12.28
C THR A 143 12.22 -16.97 12.10
N SER A 144 10.93 -16.92 12.33
CA SER A 144 10.04 -18.08 12.46
C SER A 144 8.80 -17.96 11.58
N ARG A 145 8.77 -16.99 10.67
CA ARG A 145 7.71 -16.79 9.68
C ARG A 145 8.27 -16.94 8.27
N ALA A 146 7.48 -17.48 7.37
CA ALA A 146 7.77 -17.53 5.95
C ALA A 146 6.53 -17.12 5.15
N ILE A 147 6.73 -16.31 4.12
CA ILE A 147 5.79 -16.04 3.05
C ILE A 147 6.27 -16.86 1.86
N VAL A 148 5.43 -17.77 1.40
CA VAL A 148 5.66 -18.50 0.17
C VAL A 148 4.85 -17.82 -0.93
N ILE A 149 5.54 -17.42 -1.99
CA ILE A 149 4.91 -16.83 -3.18
C ILE A 149 5.14 -17.82 -4.31
N LYS A 150 4.08 -18.54 -4.68
CA LYS A 150 4.14 -19.59 -5.69
C LYS A 150 3.41 -19.15 -6.95
N LYS A 151 4.07 -19.19 -8.10
CA LYS A 151 3.38 -19.12 -9.40
C LYS A 151 2.64 -20.42 -9.65
N LEU A 152 1.34 -20.33 -9.96
CA LEU A 152 0.51 -21.50 -10.26
C LEU A 152 0.53 -21.79 -11.76
N TYR A 153 -0.03 -20.87 -12.55
CA TYR A 153 -0.11 -20.92 -14.02
C TYR A 153 -0.37 -19.50 -14.52
N ASP A 154 0.16 -19.16 -15.70
CA ASP A 154 0.14 -17.79 -16.22
C ASP A 154 0.53 -16.77 -15.14
N ASP A 155 -0.14 -15.63 -15.06
CA ASP A 155 0.11 -14.62 -14.03
C ASP A 155 -0.82 -14.79 -12.81
N ASN A 156 -1.05 -16.05 -12.41
CA ASN A 156 -1.74 -16.40 -11.16
C ASN A 156 -0.74 -16.87 -10.09
N TYR A 157 -0.86 -16.31 -8.90
CA TYR A 157 0.05 -16.50 -7.80
C TYR A 157 -0.68 -16.88 -6.53
N LEU A 158 -0.10 -17.81 -5.77
CA LEU A 158 -0.56 -18.19 -4.44
C LEU A 158 0.39 -17.59 -3.41
N PHE A 159 -0.14 -16.71 -2.57
CA PHE A 159 0.54 -16.13 -1.43
C PHE A 159 0.08 -16.89 -0.20
N THR A 160 0.98 -17.61 0.45
CA THR A 160 0.69 -18.41 1.64
C THR A 160 1.66 -18.10 2.77
N ASN A 161 1.11 -17.98 3.97
CA ASN A 161 1.84 -17.56 5.15
C ASN A 161 2.02 -18.75 6.10
N TYR A 162 3.28 -19.08 6.38
CA TYR A 162 3.68 -20.20 7.21
C TYR A 162 4.46 -19.74 8.45
N MET A 163 4.39 -20.56 9.49
CA MET A 163 5.28 -20.55 10.63
C MET A 163 6.30 -21.68 10.49
N ILE A 164 7.55 -21.37 10.79
CA ILE A 164 8.68 -22.29 10.78
C ILE A 164 8.79 -22.88 12.19
N LYS A 165 8.50 -24.18 12.33
CA LYS A 165 8.78 -24.94 13.54
C LYS A 165 10.12 -25.64 13.41
N LYS A 166 10.98 -25.47 14.41
CA LYS A 166 12.28 -26.14 14.52
C LYS A 166 12.17 -27.18 15.64
N GLU A 167 12.41 -28.44 15.31
CA GLU A 167 12.48 -29.55 16.26
C GLU A 167 13.92 -30.06 16.28
N GLU A 168 14.58 -30.02 17.43
CA GLU A 168 15.91 -30.63 17.61
C GLU A 168 15.78 -32.15 17.65
N LYS A 169 16.62 -32.86 16.90
CA LYS A 169 16.62 -34.32 16.96
C LYS A 169 17.38 -34.78 18.21
N PRO A 170 16.78 -35.56 19.12
CA PRO A 170 17.51 -36.12 20.25
C PRO A 170 18.62 -37.03 19.75
N GLY A 171 19.87 -36.79 20.17
CA GLY A 171 21.03 -37.63 19.88
C GLY A 171 21.86 -37.27 18.64
N ALA A 172 21.48 -36.25 17.85
CA ALA A 172 22.28 -35.76 16.73
C ALA A 172 22.62 -34.29 16.94
N ALA A 173 23.80 -34.03 17.52
CA ALA A 173 24.34 -32.67 17.62
C ALA A 173 24.32 -32.01 16.23
N ASN A 174 23.70 -30.82 16.13
CA ASN A 174 23.53 -30.02 14.92
C ASN A 174 22.52 -30.49 13.84
N GLN A 175 21.63 -31.45 14.09
CA GLN A 175 20.50 -31.72 13.18
C GLN A 175 19.17 -31.14 13.68
N VAL A 176 18.61 -30.21 12.92
CA VAL A 176 17.30 -29.60 13.19
C VAL A 176 16.31 -30.02 12.10
N LYS A 177 15.15 -30.57 12.50
CA LYS A 177 14.02 -30.80 11.61
C LYS A 177 13.21 -29.52 11.51
N VAL A 178 12.96 -29.07 10.29
CA VAL A 178 12.19 -27.85 10.02
C VAL A 178 10.85 -28.23 9.39
N THR A 179 9.76 -27.81 10.02
CA THR A 179 8.39 -28.05 9.53
C THR A 179 7.69 -26.71 9.32
N LEU A 180 7.00 -26.57 8.18
CA LEU A 180 6.16 -25.39 7.91
C LEU A 180 4.72 -25.70 8.30
N VAL A 181 4.11 -24.80 9.08
CA VAL A 181 2.70 -24.88 9.45
C VAL A 181 1.99 -23.65 8.89
N GLU A 182 0.94 -23.84 8.10
CA GLU A 182 0.16 -22.73 7.55
C GLU A 182 -0.53 -21.98 8.69
N ILE A 183 -0.24 -20.69 8.85
CA ILE A 183 -0.85 -19.86 9.89
C ILE A 183 -1.80 -18.81 9.32
N GLY A 184 -1.71 -18.56 8.01
CA GLY A 184 -2.56 -17.64 7.26
C GLY A 184 -2.14 -16.17 7.28
N PRO A 185 -2.88 -15.29 6.60
CA PRO A 185 -3.87 -15.65 5.57
C PRO A 185 -3.20 -16.21 4.31
N ALA A 186 -3.98 -16.93 3.51
CA ALA A 186 -3.58 -17.40 2.19
C ALA A 186 -4.46 -16.77 1.11
N MET A 187 -3.88 -16.37 -0.01
CA MET A 187 -4.59 -15.68 -1.09
C MET A 187 -4.13 -16.19 -2.46
N SER A 188 -5.10 -16.52 -3.31
CA SER A 188 -4.90 -16.71 -4.75
C SER A 188 -5.15 -15.38 -5.45
N LEU A 189 -4.11 -14.88 -6.10
CA LEU A 189 -4.03 -13.57 -6.72
C LEU A 189 -3.81 -13.72 -8.22
N GLU A 190 -4.55 -12.95 -9.01
CA GLU A 190 -4.39 -12.85 -10.45
C GLU A 190 -3.89 -11.46 -10.80
N LEU A 191 -2.69 -11.36 -11.35
CA LEU A 191 -2.11 -10.08 -11.75
C LEU A 191 -2.91 -9.51 -12.93
N GLN A 192 -3.47 -8.32 -12.76
CA GLN A 192 -4.23 -7.61 -13.79
C GLN A 192 -3.35 -6.67 -14.58
N LYS A 193 -2.58 -5.84 -13.87
CA LYS A 193 -1.71 -4.83 -14.47
C LYS A 193 -0.62 -4.37 -13.51
N ILE A 194 0.43 -3.80 -14.09
CA ILE A 194 1.50 -3.12 -13.36
C ILE A 194 1.62 -1.72 -13.95
N GLU A 195 1.63 -0.71 -13.09
CA GLU A 195 1.89 0.68 -13.44
C GLU A 195 3.24 1.13 -12.89
N LYS A 196 3.98 1.90 -13.67
CA LYS A 196 5.13 2.65 -13.17
C LYS A 196 4.64 3.81 -12.31
N GLY A 197 5.34 4.13 -11.23
CA GLY A 197 4.94 5.19 -10.33
C GLY A 197 3.79 4.81 -9.38
N ILE A 198 3.42 5.79 -8.57
CA ILE A 198 2.46 5.63 -7.48
C ILE A 198 1.06 5.92 -8.00
N CYS A 199 0.29 4.88 -8.34
CA CYS A 199 -1.12 4.94 -8.75
C CYS A 199 -1.44 5.91 -9.91
N SER A 200 -0.45 6.35 -10.70
CA SER A 200 -0.65 7.45 -11.67
C SER A 200 0.35 7.49 -12.82
N GLY A 201 1.02 6.38 -13.15
CA GLY A 201 1.92 6.32 -14.29
C GLY A 201 1.57 5.21 -15.27
N ASP A 202 2.53 4.90 -16.13
CA ASP A 202 2.27 4.10 -17.31
C ASP A 202 2.12 2.62 -17.00
N VAL A 203 1.15 2.00 -17.66
CA VAL A 203 0.95 0.56 -17.60
C VAL A 203 2.10 -0.11 -18.32
N VAL A 204 2.99 -0.77 -17.57
CA VAL A 204 4.15 -1.52 -18.07
C VAL A 204 3.80 -2.97 -18.39
N TYR A 205 2.77 -3.50 -17.74
CA TYR A 205 2.23 -4.83 -17.99
C TYR A 205 0.72 -4.79 -17.82
N HIS A 206 0.00 -5.49 -18.69
CA HIS A 206 -1.44 -5.73 -18.56
C HIS A 206 -1.74 -7.14 -19.07
N ARG A 207 -2.55 -7.89 -18.32
CA ARG A 207 -2.84 -9.30 -18.61
C ARG A 207 -3.52 -9.51 -19.97
N TYR A 208 -4.54 -8.70 -20.27
CA TYR A 208 -5.37 -8.87 -21.47
C TYR A 208 -5.03 -7.93 -22.64
N ILE A 209 -4.24 -6.88 -22.37
CA ILE A 209 -4.03 -5.79 -23.34
C ILE A 209 -2.55 -5.66 -23.59
N HIS A 210 -2.09 -6.22 -24.70
CA HIS A 210 -0.71 -6.13 -25.13
C HIS A 210 -0.59 -4.99 -26.15
N LYS A 211 0.26 -4.00 -25.84
CA LYS A 211 0.57 -2.90 -26.75
C LYS A 211 1.80 -3.23 -27.57
N THR A 212 1.85 -2.75 -28.80
CA THR A 212 3.02 -2.96 -29.65
C THR A 212 4.20 -2.09 -29.17
N PRO A 213 5.45 -2.47 -29.48
CA PRO A 213 6.63 -1.66 -29.15
C PRO A 213 6.59 -0.23 -29.71
N GLU A 214 5.95 -0.03 -30.86
CA GLU A 214 5.80 1.29 -31.49
C GLU A 214 4.81 2.17 -30.71
N GLU A 215 3.64 1.62 -30.36
CA GLU A 215 2.64 2.31 -29.52
C GLU A 215 3.21 2.70 -28.16
N LEU A 216 4.07 1.86 -27.57
CA LEU A 216 4.76 2.15 -26.31
C LEU A 216 5.72 3.35 -26.46
N ARG A 217 6.48 3.43 -27.57
CA ARG A 217 7.40 4.53 -27.85
C ARG A 217 6.65 5.84 -28.10
N GLU A 218 5.58 5.80 -28.88
CA GLU A 218 4.75 6.99 -29.13
C GLU A 218 4.13 7.52 -27.84
N ARG A 219 3.57 6.62 -27.03
CA ARG A 219 2.99 6.99 -25.74
C ARG A 219 4.03 7.61 -24.82
N ALA A 220 5.24 7.04 -24.75
CA ALA A 220 6.35 7.61 -23.97
C ALA A 220 6.72 9.03 -24.44
N LYS A 221 6.74 9.30 -25.75
CA LYS A 221 6.95 10.65 -26.29
C LYS A 221 5.85 11.62 -25.85
N ILE A 222 4.58 11.21 -25.95
CA ILE A 222 3.42 12.01 -25.53
C ILE A 222 3.51 12.36 -24.04
N LEU A 223 3.90 11.39 -23.21
CA LEU A 223 4.00 11.58 -21.76
C LEU A 223 5.16 12.48 -21.37
N LYS A 224 6.31 12.34 -22.03
CA LYS A 224 7.46 13.22 -21.84
C LYS A 224 7.06 14.67 -22.17
N LYS A 225 6.40 14.89 -23.30
CA LYS A 225 5.88 16.21 -23.69
C LYS A 225 4.88 16.77 -22.66
N ARG A 226 3.94 15.95 -22.18
CA ARG A 226 2.99 16.35 -21.13
C ARG A 226 3.69 16.69 -19.81
N ALA A 227 4.75 15.97 -19.44
CA ALA A 227 5.53 16.24 -18.23
C ALA A 227 6.28 17.59 -18.34
N GLU A 228 6.89 17.86 -19.49
CA GLU A 228 7.55 19.14 -19.80
C GLU A 228 6.55 20.30 -19.74
N GLU A 229 5.40 20.18 -20.40
CA GLU A 229 4.34 21.20 -20.35
C GLU A 229 3.82 21.44 -18.93
N LYS A 230 3.67 20.36 -18.14
CA LYS A 230 3.22 20.47 -16.74
C LYS A 230 4.25 21.19 -15.87
N LEU A 231 5.53 20.94 -16.09
CA LEU A 231 6.62 21.62 -15.39
C LEU A 231 6.62 23.12 -15.73
N GLN A 232 6.48 23.46 -17.00
CA GLN A 232 6.37 24.86 -17.46
C GLN A 232 5.17 25.57 -16.83
N ARG A 233 3.99 24.93 -16.83
CA ARG A 233 2.78 25.48 -16.19
C ARG A 233 2.98 25.73 -14.69
N LYS A 234 3.66 24.80 -13.99
CA LYS A 234 3.92 24.94 -12.55
C LYS A 234 4.88 26.10 -12.26
N ALA A 235 5.96 26.22 -13.03
CA ALA A 235 6.92 27.33 -12.89
C ALA A 235 6.23 28.69 -13.14
N GLN A 236 5.38 28.77 -14.16
CA GLN A 236 4.64 30.00 -14.45
C GLN A 236 3.60 30.35 -13.38
N GLN A 237 2.95 29.34 -12.79
CA GLN A 237 2.06 29.54 -11.65
C GLN A 237 2.81 30.01 -10.40
N GLU A 238 3.97 29.43 -10.09
CA GLU A 238 4.81 29.86 -8.97
C GLU A 238 5.26 31.32 -9.15
N GLU A 239 5.66 31.73 -10.35
CA GLU A 239 6.02 33.12 -10.65
C GLU A 239 4.83 34.07 -10.50
N ASN A 240 3.66 33.68 -11.01
CA ASN A 240 2.44 34.48 -10.89
C ASN A 240 2.01 34.65 -9.42
N VAL A 241 2.10 33.59 -8.61
CA VAL A 241 1.82 33.64 -7.17
C VAL A 241 2.84 34.52 -6.45
N ARG A 242 4.14 34.41 -6.79
CA ARG A 242 5.21 35.26 -6.24
C ARG A 242 4.94 36.73 -6.54
N ARG A 243 4.67 37.06 -7.81
CA ARG A 243 4.33 38.42 -8.25
C ARG A 243 3.08 38.96 -7.55
N LYS A 244 2.06 38.11 -7.33
CA LYS A 244 0.84 38.49 -6.60
C LYS A 244 1.12 38.75 -5.11
N LYS A 245 1.95 37.93 -4.46
CA LYS A 245 2.38 38.14 -3.06
C LYS A 245 3.17 39.44 -2.90
N GLU A 246 4.13 39.71 -3.78
CA GLU A 246 4.91 40.95 -3.75
C GLU A 246 4.03 42.19 -3.95
N LYS A 247 3.07 42.13 -4.89
CA LYS A 247 2.12 43.22 -5.11
C LYS A 247 1.18 43.43 -3.92
N ASN A 248 0.78 42.36 -3.23
CA ASN A 248 -0.06 42.45 -2.03
C ASN A 248 0.73 42.97 -0.82
N ALA A 249 2.01 42.61 -0.68
CA ALA A 249 2.89 43.14 0.37
C ALA A 249 3.22 44.64 0.17
N ARG A 250 3.17 45.14 -1.07
CA ARG A 250 3.34 46.56 -1.40
C ARG A 250 2.05 47.38 -1.35
N ARG A 251 0.89 46.78 -1.09
CA ARG A 251 -0.34 47.55 -0.88
C ARG A 251 -0.30 48.19 0.51
N PRO A 252 -0.49 49.52 0.63
CA PRO A 252 -0.56 50.16 1.94
C PRO A 252 -1.76 49.62 2.72
N LEU A 253 -1.58 49.40 4.02
CA LEU A 253 -2.65 49.04 4.95
C LEU A 253 -3.62 50.21 5.03
N VAL A 254 -4.75 50.14 4.33
CA VAL A 254 -5.84 51.10 4.54
C VAL A 254 -6.45 50.75 5.90
N SER A 255 -6.35 51.68 6.86
CA SER A 255 -7.01 51.61 8.16
C SER A 255 -8.52 51.64 7.95
N GLU A 256 -9.21 50.55 8.27
CA GLU A 256 -10.67 50.52 8.37
C GLU A 256 -11.10 51.42 9.55
N ASN A 257 -11.56 52.63 9.25
CA ASN A 257 -12.36 53.41 10.19
C ASN A 257 -13.68 52.67 10.42
N LYS A 258 -13.89 52.21 11.66
CA LYS A 258 -15.19 51.77 12.17
C LYS A 258 -16.01 52.99 12.57
N GLU A 259 -17.03 53.30 11.77
CA GLU A 259 -18.20 54.09 12.20
C GLU A 259 -19.45 53.53 11.53
N ASN A 260 -20.29 52.85 12.32
CA ASN A 260 -21.75 53.01 12.46
C ASN A 260 -22.29 51.81 13.25
N SER A 261 -22.63 51.97 14.53
CA SER A 261 -23.85 52.60 15.08
C SER A 261 -24.95 51.56 15.26
N GLU A 262 -25.11 51.20 16.53
CA GLU A 262 -26.28 50.65 17.22
C GLU A 262 -27.61 50.67 16.46
N THR A 263 -28.29 49.52 16.48
CA THR A 263 -29.73 49.49 16.77
C THR A 263 -30.08 48.14 17.37
N GLU A 264 -30.22 48.12 18.69
CA GLU A 264 -30.98 47.12 19.42
C GLU A 264 -32.46 47.25 19.04
N GLU A 265 -33.08 46.17 18.55
CA GLU A 265 -34.50 45.95 18.75
C GLU A 265 -34.72 44.48 19.11
N THR A 266 -34.91 44.27 20.41
CA THR A 266 -35.57 43.11 21.01
C THR A 266 -37.04 43.09 20.63
N ALA A 267 -37.55 41.99 20.09
CA ALA A 267 -38.97 41.67 20.07
C ALA A 267 -39.17 40.25 20.63
N THR A 268 -39.75 40.23 21.82
CA THR A 268 -40.38 39.08 22.49
C THR A 268 -41.62 38.58 21.74
N GLU A 269 -41.81 37.26 21.82
CA GLU A 269 -43.07 36.50 21.94
C GLU A 269 -44.33 36.97 21.19
N ASP A 270 -44.90 36.09 20.35
CA ASP A 270 -46.26 35.60 20.62
C ASP A 270 -46.53 34.24 19.95
N GLU A 271 -47.30 33.41 20.66
CA GLU A 271 -47.88 32.13 20.28
C GLU A 271 -49.15 32.33 19.41
N THR A 272 -49.84 31.21 19.12
CA THR A 272 -51.13 31.03 18.41
C THR A 272 -50.98 30.83 16.89
N GLU A 273 -51.49 29.78 16.27
CA GLU A 273 -52.55 28.79 16.58
C GLU A 273 -52.28 27.48 15.82
#